data_AF-A0A231RG67-F1
#
_entry.id   AF-A0A231RG67-F1
#
_cell.length_a   1.000
_cell.length_b   1.000
_cell.length_c   1.000
_cell.angle_alpha   90.00
_cell.angle_beta   90.00
_cell.angle_gamma   90.00
#
_symmetry.space_group_name_H-M   'P 1'
#
loop_
_entity.id
_entity.type
_entity.pdbx_description
1 polymer ?
#
loop_
_entity_poly.entity_id
_entity_poly.type
_entity_poly.pdbx_seq_one_letter_code
_entity_poly.pdbx_strand_id
1 'polypeptide(L)' 'MAREKKAFPLRLDAEIHRAVERWAEDEFRSVNGHIEYLLREALRRAGRLPTGNRQAPPDSSPDNTEP' A
#
# COMPACT_ATOMS: atom_id res chain seq x y z
N MET A 1 -11.03 -9.60 10.51
CA MET A 1 -9.65 -9.29 10.92
C MET A 1 -9.18 -8.11 10.10
N ALA A 2 -8.96 -6.94 10.71
CA ALA A 2 -8.50 -5.76 9.99
C ALA A 2 -7.13 -6.06 9.39
N ARG A 3 -6.99 -5.84 8.08
CA ARG A 3 -5.74 -6.05 7.36
C ARG A 3 -4.75 -5.01 7.85
N GLU A 4 -3.66 -5.43 8.48
CA GLU A 4 -2.61 -4.52 8.96
C GLU A 4 -2.13 -3.64 7.80
N LYS A 5 -2.20 -2.31 7.99
CA LYS A 5 -1.71 -1.34 7.02
C LYS A 5 -0.34 -0.89 7.47
N LYS A 6 0.70 -1.28 6.74
CA LYS A 6 2.05 -0.78 6.98
C LYS A 6 2.19 0.61 6.36
N ALA A 7 2.41 1.63 7.18
CA ALA A 7 2.77 2.95 6.69
C ALA A 7 4.22 2.94 6.20
N PHE A 8 4.45 3.40 4.97
CA PHE A 8 5.79 3.52 4.41
C PHE A 8 5.90 4.81 3.60
N PRO A 9 7.04 5.53 3.64
CA PRO A 9 7.25 6.68 2.79
C PRO A 9 7.43 6.22 1.34
N LEU A 10 6.48 6.56 0.47
CA LEU A 10 6.57 6.29 -0.96
C LEU A 10 7.26 7.47 -1.66
N ARG A 11 8.34 7.19 -2.39
CA ARG A 11 8.94 8.17 -3.31
C ARG A 11 8.30 8.00 -4.68
N LEU A 12 7.68 9.06 -5.18
CA LEU A 12 7.00 9.09 -6.48
C LEU A 12 7.36 10.39 -7.19
N ASP A 13 7.38 10.34 -8.51
CA ASP A 13 7.44 11.55 -9.33
C ASP A 13 6.20 12.44 -9.07
N ALA A 14 6.40 13.75 -9.00
CA ALA A 14 5.35 14.70 -8.64
C ALA A 14 4.21 14.75 -9.67
N GLU A 15 4.51 14.61 -10.96
CA GLU A 15 3.52 14.62 -12.03
C GLU A 15 2.68 13.34 -11.99
N ILE A 16 3.31 12.21 -11.70
CA ILE A 16 2.60 10.94 -11.50
C ILE A 16 1.68 11.01 -10.27
N HIS A 17 2.14 11.60 -9.17
CA HIS A 17 1.30 11.79 -7.98
C HIS A 17 0.05 12.60 -8.30
N ARG A 18 0.18 13.72 -9.02
CA ARG A 18 -0.95 14.56 -9.43
C ARG A 18 -1.94 13.83 -10.34
N ALA A 19 -1.43 13.04 -11.28
CA ALA A 19 -2.29 12.23 -12.15
C ALA A 19 -3.12 11.20 -11.35
N VAL A 20 -2.50 10.56 -10.36
CA VAL A 20 -3.15 9.61 -9.45
C VAL A 20 -4.18 10.31 -8.55
N GLU A 21 -3.86 11.50 -8.04
CA GLU A 21 -4.78 12.30 -7.23
C GLU A 21 -6.05 12.66 -7.99
N ARG A 22 -5.90 13.19 -9.21
CA ARG A 22 -7.03 13.52 -10.09
C ARG A 22 -7.90 12.31 -10.42
N TRP A 23 -7.28 11.16 -10.70
CA TRP A 23 -8.04 9.93 -10.96
C TRP A 23 -8.78 9.44 -9.71
N ALA A 24 -8.17 9.56 -8.52
CA ALA A 24 -8.83 9.23 -7.27
C ALA A 24 -10.06 10.13 -7.02
N GLU A 25 -9.96 11.43 -7.31
CA GLU A 25 -11.07 12.38 -7.25
C GLU A 25 -12.21 12.01 -8.19
N ASP A 26 -11.89 11.68 -9.45
CA ASP A 26 -12.86 11.25 -10.47
C ASP A 26 -13.63 9.99 -10.02
N GLU A 27 -13.01 9.12 -9.21
CA GLU A 27 -13.62 7.90 -8.65
C GLU A 27 -14.22 8.08 -7.24
N PHE A 28 -14.26 9.30 -6.70
CA PHE A 28 -14.70 9.61 -5.34
C PHE A 28 -13.99 8.75 -4.27
N ARG A 29 -12.68 8.55 -4.43
CA ARG A 29 -11.83 7.73 -3.56
C ARG A 29 -10.73 8.57 -2.93
N SER A 30 -10.26 8.20 -1.74
CA SER A 30 -9.03 8.77 -1.19
C SER A 30 -7.82 8.35 -2.03
N VAL A 31 -6.83 9.24 -2.15
CA VAL A 31 -5.59 8.99 -2.90
C VAL A 31 -4.91 7.70 -2.41
N ASN A 32 -4.77 7.51 -1.09
CA ASN A 32 -4.20 6.28 -0.51
C ASN A 32 -5.02 5.03 -0.86
N GLY A 33 -6.35 5.12 -0.85
CA GLY A 33 -7.22 4.01 -1.23
C GLY A 33 -7.10 3.68 -2.72
N HIS A 34 -6.92 4.68 -3.56
CA HIS A 34 -6.74 4.51 -4.99
C HIS A 34 -5.37 3.91 -5.30
N ILE A 35 -4.29 4.37 -4.65
CA ILE A 35 -2.96 3.76 -4.74
C ILE A 35 -3.00 2.27 -4.34
N GLU A 36 -3.67 1.91 -3.23
CA GLU A 36 -3.82 0.50 -2.83
C GLU A 36 -4.55 -0.32 -3.90
N TYR A 37 -5.62 0.23 -4.48
CA TYR A 37 -6.38 -0.41 -5.54
C TYR A 37 -5.49 -0.70 -6.77
N LEU A 38 -4.75 0.31 -7.24
CA LEU A 38 -3.85 0.18 -8.39
C LEU A 38 -2.75 -0.85 -8.15
N LEU A 39 -2.12 -0.83 -6.96
CA LEU A 39 -1.09 -1.81 -6.61
C LEU A 39 -1.65 -3.24 -6.57
N ARG A 40 -2.85 -3.42 -6.01
CA ARG A 40 -3.50 -4.73 -5.98
C ARG A 40 -3.86 -5.22 -7.38
N GLU A 41 -4.37 -4.33 -8.22
CA GLU A 41 -4.69 -4.62 -9.62
C GLU A 41 -3.45 -5.03 -10.40
N ALA A 42 -2.37 -4.26 -10.29
CA ALA A 42 -1.08 -4.55 -10.92
C ALA A 42 -0.52 -5.90 -10.45
N LEU A 43 -0.54 -6.18 -9.14
CA LEU A 43 -0.11 -7.48 -8.59
C LEU A 43 -0.98 -8.63 -9.11
N ARG A 44 -2.30 -8.44 -9.23
CA ARG A 44 -3.20 -9.47 -9.76
C ARG A 44 -2.88 -9.76 -11.23
N ARG A 45 -2.73 -8.72 -12.05
CA ARG A 45 -2.37 -8.84 -13.48
C ARG A 45 -1.01 -9.51 -13.68
N ALA A 46 -0.06 -9.22 -12.78
CA ALA A 46 1.26 -9.86 -12.79
C ALA A 46 1.25 -11.30 -12.22
N GLY A 47 0.12 -11.80 -11.71
CA GLY A 47 0.06 -13.11 -11.04
C GLY A 47 0.83 -13.17 -9.71
N ARG A 48 1.14 -12.02 -9.11
CA ARG A 48 1.96 -11.88 -7.89
C ARG A 48 1.15 -11.56 -6.65
N LEU A 49 -0.18 -11.45 -6.76
CA LEU A 49 -1.03 -11.20 -5.61
C LEU A 49 -0.99 -12.42 -4.67
N PRO A 50 -0.62 -12.25 -3.39
CA PRO A 50 -0.54 -13.37 -2.47
C PRO A 50 -1.90 -14.04 -2.29
N THR A 51 -2.02 -15.30 -2.72
CA THR A 51 -3.22 -16.12 -2.55
C THR A 51 -3.17 -16.80 -1.18
N GLY A 52 -3.58 -16.08 -0.14
CA GLY A 52 -4.18 -16.66 1.08
C GLY A 52 -3.41 -17.70 1.92
N ASN A 53 -2.13 -18.01 1.71
CA ASN A 53 -1.45 -19.01 2.54
C ASN A 53 0.03 -18.74 2.86
N ARG A 54 0.32 -17.52 3.35
CA ARG A 54 1.53 -17.29 4.13
C ARG A 54 1.19 -16.41 5.32
N GLN A 55 1.06 -17.07 6.48
CA GLN A 55 1.26 -16.43 7.78
C GLN A 55 2.54 -15.60 7.67
N ALA A 56 2.44 -14.28 7.78
CA ALA A 56 3.61 -13.48 8.10
C ALA A 56 3.89 -13.71 9.60
N PRO A 57 5.12 -14.05 10.00
CA PRO A 57 5.46 -14.15 11.42
C PRO A 57 5.34 -12.78 12.09
N PRO A 58 5.17 -12.73 13.41
CA PRO A 58 5.17 -11.49 14.16
C PRO A 58 6.62 -11.02 14.28
N ASP A 59 7.06 -10.08 13.43
CA ASP A 59 8.22 -9.26 13.79
C ASP A 59 7.73 -8.09 14.66
N SER A 60 7.43 -8.46 15.89
CA SER A 60 7.67 -7.62 17.04
C SER A 60 9.19 -7.48 17.20
N SER A 61 9.75 -6.35 16.80
CA SER A 61 10.93 -5.83 17.50
C SER A 61 10.46 -4.72 18.43
N PRO A 62 10.30 -5.00 19.74
CA PRO A 62 10.34 -3.94 20.73
C PRO A 62 11.80 -3.48 20.88
N ASP A 63 11.94 -2.22 21.26
CA ASP A 63 13.06 -1.68 22.02
C ASP A 63 14.40 -1.48 21.28
N ASN A 64 14.73 -0.20 21.07
CA ASN A 64 16.09 0.27 21.25
C ASN A 64 16.02 1.51 22.17
N THR A 65 16.09 1.22 23.47
CA THR A 65 16.50 2.11 24.55
C THR A 65 17.82 2.82 24.22
N GLU A 66 17.77 4.16 24.15
CA GLU A 66 18.69 5.17 24.72
C GLU A 66 20.20 5.16 24.37
N PRO A 67 20.90 6.30 24.51
CA PRO A 67 21.22 6.91 25.82
C PRO A 67 20.67 8.33 26.04
#